data_AF-A0A3R9P7A2-F1
#
_entry.id   AF-A0A3R9P7A2-F1
#
_cell.length_a   1.000
_cell.length_b   1.000
_cell.length_c   1.000
_cell.angle_alpha   90.00
_cell.angle_beta   90.00
_cell.angle_gamma   90.00
#
_symmetry.space_group_name_H-M   'P 1'
#
loop_
_entity.id
_entity.type
_entity.pdbx_description
1 polymer ?
#
loop_
_entity_poly.entity_id
_entity_poly.type
_entity_poly.pdbx_seq_one_letter_code
_entity_poly.pdbx_strand_id
1 'polypeptide(L)' 'MSYDLTDIYYVGTHRYSFRPGKPARIVGARRAHGHWCYVVRYSDGQRDLKLLRGAAHYRLVSGADIAAGRLPKVSE' A
#
# COMPACT_ATOMS: atom_id res chain seq x y z
N MET A 1 -8.01 -3.08 12.77
CA MET A 1 -7.82 -3.87 11.55
C MET A 1 -6.84 -4.97 11.88
N SER A 2 -7.29 -6.22 11.91
CA SER A 2 -6.38 -7.37 12.01
C SER A 2 -5.70 -7.54 10.66
N TYR A 3 -4.38 -7.64 10.64
CA TYR A 3 -3.62 -7.91 9.43
C TYR A 3 -3.56 -9.41 9.21
N ASP A 4 -3.92 -9.87 8.02
CA ASP A 4 -3.74 -11.26 7.65
C ASP A 4 -2.27 -11.45 7.28
N LEU A 5 -1.59 -12.39 7.94
CA LEU A 5 -0.17 -12.65 7.75
C LEU A 5 0.15 -13.12 6.32
N THR A 6 -0.84 -13.66 5.61
CA THR A 6 -0.71 -14.18 4.24
C THR A 6 -0.97 -13.13 3.16
N ASP A 7 -1.56 -11.98 3.53
CA ASP A 7 -1.85 -10.89 2.60
C ASP A 7 -0.62 -10.02 2.31
N ILE A 8 -0.65 -9.38 1.13
CA ILE A 8 0.30 -8.33 0.74
C ILE A 8 -0.35 -6.96 0.86
N TYR A 9 0.41 -6.03 1.44
CA TYR A 9 -0.01 -4.66 1.70
C TYR A 9 0.87 -3.67 0.95
N TYR A 10 0.24 -2.61 0.47
CA TYR A 10 0.89 -1.44 -0.08
C TYR A 10 1.24 -0.47 1.05
N VAL A 11 2.49 -0.01 1.10
CA VAL A 11 2.93 1.06 2.01
C VAL A 11 3.62 2.14 1.21
N GLY A 12 3.07 3.36 1.21
CA GLY A 12 3.72 4.51 0.59
C GLY A 12 4.99 4.89 1.33
N THR A 13 6.11 4.97 0.62
CA THR A 13 7.43 5.32 1.17
C THR A 13 7.82 6.75 0.91
N HIS A 14 7.05 7.51 0.12
CA HIS A 14 7.34 8.90 -0.18
C HIS A 14 6.37 9.84 0.55
N ARG A 15 6.82 10.99 1.10
CA ARG A 15 5.96 11.92 1.88
C ARG A 15 4.72 12.43 1.15
N TYR A 16 4.81 12.62 -0.17
CA TYR A 16 3.69 13.03 -1.03
C TYR A 16 2.72 11.89 -1.38
N SER A 17 3.00 10.66 -0.94
CA SER A 17 2.04 9.57 -1.07
C SER A 17 0.81 9.90 -0.23
N PHE A 18 -0.38 9.64 -0.76
CA PHE A 18 -1.58 9.66 0.07
C PHE A 18 -1.42 8.64 1.22
N ARG A 19 -1.38 9.16 2.46
CA ARG A 19 -1.16 8.44 3.72
C ARG A 19 0.16 7.65 3.75
N PRO A 20 1.31 8.35 3.82
CA PRO A 20 2.62 7.70 3.78
C PRO A 20 2.87 6.89 5.06
N GLY A 21 3.58 5.77 4.94
CA GLY A 21 3.88 4.85 6.04
C GLY A 21 2.67 4.07 6.57
N LYS A 22 1.46 4.33 6.08
CA LYS A 22 0.26 3.60 6.49
C LYS A 22 0.00 2.42 5.55
N PRO A 23 -0.08 1.19 6.08
CA PRO A 23 -0.42 0.03 5.26
C PRO A 23 -1.84 0.09 4.71
N ALA A 24 -1.99 -0.30 3.45
CA ALA A 24 -3.27 -0.49 2.78
C ALA A 24 -3.30 -1.89 2.13
N ARG A 25 -4.37 -2.65 2.36
CA ARG A 25 -4.51 -3.99 1.77
C ARG A 25 -4.74 -3.85 0.27
N ILE A 26 -4.03 -4.63 -0.54
CA ILE A 26 -4.34 -4.74 -1.97
C ILE A 26 -5.58 -5.64 -2.09
N VAL A 27 -6.66 -5.09 -2.65
CA VAL A 27 -7.94 -5.82 -2.81
C VAL A 27 -8.26 -6.14 -4.26
N GLY A 28 -7.38 -5.73 -5.19
CA GLY A 28 -7.49 -6.04 -6.61
C GLY A 28 -6.62 -5.13 -7.48
N ALA A 29 -6.79 -5.25 -8.79
CA ALA A 29 -6.15 -4.39 -9.78
C ALA A 29 -7.17 -3.99 -10.85
N ARG A 30 -7.08 -2.75 -11.35
CA ARG A 30 -7.91 -2.27 -12.47
C ARG A 30 -7.17 -1.26 -13.33
N ARG A 31 -7.65 -1.05 -14.55
CA ARG A 31 -7.15 0.01 -15.44
C ARG A 31 -7.87 1.33 -15.16
N ALA A 32 -7.12 2.41 -14.97
CA ALA A 32 -7.63 3.77 -14.75
C ALA A 32 -6.73 4.79 -15.48
N HIS A 33 -7.32 5.76 -16.18
CA HIS A 33 -6.60 6.76 -16.98
C HIS A 33 -5.52 6.17 -17.91
N GLY A 34 -5.79 5.00 -18.50
CA GLY A 34 -4.84 4.32 -19.39
C GLY A 34 -3.76 3.49 -18.70
N HIS A 35 -3.68 3.48 -17.38
CA HIS A 35 -2.65 2.76 -16.61
C HIS A 35 -3.26 1.65 -15.74
N TRP A 36 -2.48 0.60 -15.46
CA TRP A 36 -2.84 -0.38 -14.44
C TRP A 36 -2.57 0.17 -13.04
N CYS A 37 -3.56 0.04 -12.16
CA CYS A 37 -3.51 0.47 -10.77
C CYS A 37 -3.91 -0.68 -9.83
N TYR A 38 -3.26 -0.75 -8.67
CA TYR A 38 -3.77 -1.49 -7.51
C TYR A 38 -4.96 -0.74 -6.94
N VAL A 39 -5.99 -1.49 -6.58
CA VAL A 39 -7.06 -1.00 -5.70
C VAL A 39 -6.63 -1.34 -4.28
N VAL A 40 -6.40 -0.33 -3.46
CA VAL A 40 -5.98 -0.50 -2.06
C VAL A 40 -7.07 -0.06 -1.11
N ARG A 41 -7.15 -0.69 0.06
CA ARG A 41 -8.10 -0.35 1.14
C ARG A 41 -7.35 -0.12 2.45
N TYR A 42 -7.54 1.05 3.05
CA TYR A 42 -6.99 1.43 4.35
C TYR A 42 -7.83 0.90 5.51
N SER A 43 -7.33 1.03 6.74
CA SER A 43 -7.97 0.52 7.96
C SER A 43 -9.27 1.20 8.34
N ASP A 44 -9.51 2.41 7.87
CA ASP A 44 -10.77 3.14 8.00
C ASP A 44 -11.77 2.81 6.88
N GLY A 45 -11.43 1.85 6.00
CA GLY A 45 -12.28 1.44 4.88
C GLY A 45 -12.14 2.30 3.63
N GLN A 46 -11.42 3.43 3.70
CA GLN A 46 -11.20 4.29 2.52
C GLN A 46 -10.40 3.52 1.46
N ARG A 47 -10.79 3.71 0.19
CA ARG A 47 -10.13 3.10 -0.97
C ARG A 47 -9.35 4.14 -1.76
N ASP A 48 -8.27 3.69 -2.38
CA ASP A 48 -7.46 4.50 -3.29
C ASP A 48 -6.93 3.67 -4.45
N LEU A 49 -6.47 4.35 -5.50
CA LEU A 49 -5.82 3.74 -6.66
C LEU A 49 -4.32 4.07 -6.65
N LYS A 50 -3.49 3.03 -6.67
CA LYS A 50 -2.03 3.19 -6.72
C LYS A 50 -1.50 2.66 -8.03
N LEU A 51 -0.82 3.51 -8.79
CA LEU A 51 -0.19 3.11 -10.05
C LEU A 51 0.76 1.93 -9.81
N LEU A 52 0.70 0.93 -10.68
CA LEU A 52 1.67 -0.18 -10.64
C LEU A 52 3.08 0.36 -10.96
N ARG A 53 3.17 1.35 -11.86
CA ARG A 53 4.40 2.10 -12.15
C ARG A 53 4.66 3.13 -11.04
N GLY A 54 5.75 2.95 -10.30
CA GLY A 54 6.16 3.87 -9.24
C GLY A 54 6.81 3.19 -8.02
N ALA A 55 7.46 2.04 -8.19
CA ALA A 55 8.06 1.26 -7.09
C ALA A 55 9.09 2.04 -6.23
N ALA A 56 9.52 3.23 -6.65
CA ALA A 56 10.32 4.13 -5.83
C ALA A 56 9.53 4.80 -4.69
N HIS A 57 8.20 4.95 -4.84
CA HIS A 57 7.35 5.69 -3.90
C HIS A 57 6.52 4.78 -2.99
N TYR A 58 6.66 3.47 -3.11
CA TYR A 58 6.01 2.51 -2.24
C TYR A 58 6.80 1.21 -2.11
N ARG A 59 6.48 0.46 -1.06
CA ARG A 59 6.92 -0.92 -0.91
C ARG A 59 5.74 -1.82 -0.64
N LEU A 60 5.85 -3.04 -1.14
CA LEU A 60 4.95 -4.12 -0.77
C LEU A 60 5.52 -4.82 0.46
N VAL A 61 4.69 -5.03 1.47
CA VAL A 61 5.06 -5.72 2.70
C VAL A 61 4.04 -6.80 3.01
N SER A 62 4.48 -7.89 3.64
CA SER A 62 3.57 -8.93 4.10
C SER A 62 2.81 -8.48 5.35
N GLY A 63 1.67 -9.10 5.65
CA GLY A 63 1.01 -8.91 6.94
C GLY A 63 1.91 -9.29 8.13
N ALA A 64 2.80 -10.27 7.94
CA ALA A 64 3.80 -10.63 8.94
C ALA A 64 4.80 -9.51 9.23
N ASP A 65 5.27 -8.78 8.21
CA ASP A 65 6.14 -7.63 8.39
C ASP A 65 5.44 -6.50 9.16
N ILE A 66 4.15 -6.28 8.90
CA ILE A 66 3.35 -5.29 9.64
C ILE A 66 3.21 -5.72 11.10
N ALA A 67 2.88 -6.98 11.37
CA ALA A 67 2.75 -7.51 12.72
C ALA A 67 4.08 -7.42 13.49
N ALA A 68 5.21 -7.59 12.80
CA ALA A 68 6.55 -7.43 13.36
C ALA A 68 7.03 -5.96 13.45
N GLY A 69 6.21 -4.99 13.05
CA GLY A 69 6.59 -3.56 13.05
C GLY A 69 7.63 -3.17 11.99
N ARG A 70 7.90 -4.03 11.01
CA ARG A 70 8.91 -3.84 9.95
C ARG A 70 8.34 -3.06 8.76
N LEU A 71 7.86 -1.85 9.05
CA LEU A 71 7.37 -0.95 8.01
C LEU A 71 8.52 -0.18 7.35
N PRO A 72 8.44 0.09 6.03
CA PRO A 72 9.43 0.89 5.36
C PRO A 72 9.39 2.33 5.90
N LYS A 73 10.57 2.95 6.01
CA LYS A 73 10.67 4.36 6.37
C LYS A 73 10.09 5.23 5.25
N VAL A 74 9.47 6.34 5.65
CA VAL A 74 9.04 7.38 4.72
C VAL A 74 10.24 8.28 4.42
N SER A 75 10.57 8.45 3.14
CA SER A 75 11.56 9.38 2.61
C SER A 75 10.90 10.64 2.03
N GLU A 76 11.72 11.68 1.86
CA GLU A 76 11.32 12.93 1.19
C GLU A 76 10.96 12.77 -0.29
#